data_AF-A0A3D6DQ61-F1
#
_entry.id   AF-A0A3D6DQ61-F1
#
_cell.length_a   1.000
_cell.length_b   1.000
_cell.length_c   1.000
_cell.angle_alpha   90.00
_cell.angle_beta   90.00
_cell.angle_gamma   90.00
#
_symmetry.space_group_name_H-M   'P 1'
#
loop_
_entity.id
_entity.type
_entity.pdbx_description
1 polymer ?
#
loop_
_entity_poly.entity_id
_entity_poly.type
_entity_poly.pdbx_seq_one_letter_code
_entity_poly.pdbx_strand_id
1 'polypeptide(L)'
;MRSLLWFSRVVLFLFIFAFAIKNTDPVGVRFFLDTVWQAPLVIVLLVSFAGGAVFAVLSLLGTLFSQRREVNRLKRELKVAQASVMGSQGRPM
;
A
#
# COMPACT_ATOMS: atom_id res chain seq x y z
N MET A 1 -13.97 8.58 -24.25
CA MET A 1 -13.49 8.10 -22.92
C MET A 1 -11.96 8.09 -22.80
N ARG A 2 -11.20 7.57 -23.79
CA ARG A 2 -9.72 7.58 -23.75
C ARG A 2 -9.09 8.97 -23.81
N SER A 3 -9.68 9.90 -24.56
CA SER A 3 -9.16 11.28 -24.67
C SER A 3 -9.20 12.04 -23.35
N LEU A 4 -10.23 11.81 -22.52
CA LEU A 4 -10.36 12.44 -21.19
C LEU A 4 -9.28 11.94 -20.23
N LEU A 5 -8.97 10.63 -20.29
CA LEU A 5 -7.87 10.01 -19.52
C LEU A 5 -6.48 10.42 -20.00
N TRP A 6 -6.35 10.84 -21.26
CA TRP A 6 -5.09 11.37 -21.80
C TRP A 6 -4.91 12.83 -21.40
N PHE A 7 -5.97 13.64 -21.52
CA PHE A 7 -5.98 15.02 -21.05
C PHE A 7 -5.66 15.10 -19.55
N SER A 8 -6.28 14.26 -18.72
CA SER A 8 -5.96 14.24 -17.28
C SER A 8 -4.51 13.87 -16.98
N ARG A 9 -3.90 12.97 -17.77
CA ARG A 9 -2.47 12.64 -17.66
C ARG A 9 -1.58 13.83 -18.00
N VAL A 10 -1.91 14.58 -19.06
CA VAL A 10 -1.16 15.78 -19.44
C VAL A 10 -1.30 16.86 -18.36
N VAL A 11 -2.51 17.10 -17.85
CA VAL A 11 -2.74 18.06 -16.76
C VAL A 11 -1.97 17.66 -15.50
N LEU A 12 -2.04 16.39 -15.11
CA LEU A 12 -1.30 15.88 -13.96
C LEU A 12 0.21 16.00 -14.15
N PHE A 13 0.72 15.68 -15.34
CA PHE A 13 2.13 15.84 -15.67
C PHE A 13 2.57 17.30 -15.55
N LEU A 14 1.82 18.23 -16.17
CA LEU A 14 2.13 19.66 -16.10
C LEU A 14 2.09 20.18 -14.67
N PHE A 15 1.13 19.71 -13.87
CA PHE A 15 1.04 20.07 -12.45
C PHE A 15 2.26 19.60 -11.67
N ILE A 16 2.62 18.32 -11.77
CA ILE A 16 3.81 17.76 -11.08
C ILE A 16 5.09 18.42 -11.60
N PHE A 17 5.19 18.68 -12.90
CA PHE A 17 6.36 19.31 -13.51
C PHE A 17 6.54 20.76 -13.07
N ALA A 18 5.46 21.56 -13.11
CA ALA A 18 5.48 22.93 -12.62
C ALA A 18 5.79 22.98 -11.11
N PHE A 19 5.21 22.05 -10.35
CA PHE A 19 5.54 21.86 -8.94
C PHE A 19 7.03 21.57 -8.74
N ALA A 20 7.61 20.64 -9.51
CA ALA A 20 9.03 20.31 -9.41
C ALA A 20 9.93 21.51 -9.70
N ILE A 21 9.65 22.27 -10.77
CA ILE A 21 10.40 23.48 -11.11
C ILE A 21 10.34 24.49 -9.97
N LYS A 22 9.14 24.74 -9.43
CA LYS A 22 8.93 25.72 -8.34
C LYS A 22 9.47 25.27 -6.99
N ASN A 23 9.76 23.99 -6.80
CA ASN A 23 10.24 23.41 -5.54
C ASN A 23 11.64 22.80 -5.70
N THR A 24 12.46 23.35 -6.61
CA THR A 24 13.89 22.99 -6.75
C THR A 24 14.77 23.74 -5.74
N ASP A 25 14.20 24.70 -5.00
CA ASP A 25 14.93 25.46 -3.99
C ASP A 25 15.54 24.52 -2.92
N PRO A 26 16.81 24.73 -2.56
CA PRO A 26 17.48 23.91 -1.55
C PRO A 26 16.89 24.18 -0.17
N VAL A 27 16.50 23.10 0.52
CA VAL A 27 16.02 23.13 1.90
C VAL A 27 16.95 22.31 2.79
N GLY A 28 17.23 22.83 3.98
CA GLY A 28 18.02 22.15 4.99
C GLY A 28 17.19 21.13 5.78
N VAL A 29 17.46 19.85 5.61
CA VAL A 29 16.92 18.77 6.42
C VAL A 29 17.82 18.57 7.64
N ARG A 30 17.30 18.89 8.83
CA ARG A 30 18.04 18.75 10.10
C ARG A 30 17.88 17.32 10.59
N PHE A 31 18.98 16.59 10.60
CA PHE A 31 19.07 15.24 11.17
C PHE A 31 19.54 15.30 12.63
N PHE A 32 19.60 14.13 13.25
CA PHE A 32 20.22 13.95 14.56
C PHE A 32 21.70 14.40 14.51
N LEU A 33 22.23 14.91 15.62
CA LEU A 33 23.61 15.46 15.75
C LEU A 33 23.85 16.80 15.02
N ASP A 34 22.85 17.69 14.97
CA ASP A 34 22.93 19.03 14.34
C ASP A 34 23.37 19.04 12.87
N THR A 35 23.34 17.87 12.21
CA THR A 35 23.72 17.74 10.81
C THR A 35 22.60 18.24 9.91
N VAL A 36 22.90 19.26 9.10
CA VAL A 36 21.94 19.85 8.16
C VAL A 36 22.30 19.41 6.75
N TRP A 37 21.46 18.58 6.14
CA TRP A 37 21.64 18.17 4.75
C TRP A 37 20.81 19.05 3.83
N GLN A 38 21.48 19.72 2.89
CA GLN A 38 20.82 20.55 1.89
C GLN A 38 20.39 19.68 0.70
N ALA A 39 19.08 19.64 0.43
CA ALA A 39 18.53 18.96 -0.73
C ALA A 39 17.37 19.78 -1.32
N PRO A 40 17.12 19.72 -2.64
CA PRO A 40 15.93 20.32 -3.23
C PRO A 40 14.64 19.82 -2.55
N LEU A 41 13.72 20.73 -2.23
CA LEU A 41 12.46 20.39 -1.54
C LEU A 41 11.67 19.27 -2.25
N VAL A 42 11.63 19.30 -3.58
CA VAL A 42 10.99 18.26 -4.37
C VAL A 42 11.56 16.86 -4.11
N ILE A 43 12.87 16.72 -3.91
CA ILE A 43 13.52 15.43 -3.65
C ILE A 43 13.14 14.93 -2.26
N VAL A 44 13.16 15.83 -1.26
CA VAL A 44 12.77 15.50 0.11
C VAL A 44 11.35 14.96 0.14
N LEU A 45 10.41 15.66 -0.52
CA LEU A 45 9.01 15.24 -0.62
C LEU A 45 8.85 13.88 -1.31
N LEU A 46 9.55 13.66 -2.44
CA LEU A 46 9.48 12.40 -3.17
C LEU A 46 9.97 11.21 -2.33
N VAL A 47 11.10 11.37 -1.63
CA VAL A 47 11.66 10.31 -0.78
C VAL A 47 10.75 10.03 0.42
N SER A 48 10.25 11.05 1.10
CA SER A 48 9.30 10.88 2.22
C SER A 48 8.01 10.20 1.77
N PHE A 49 7.46 10.60 0.63
CA PHE A 49 6.27 9.98 0.07
C PHE A 49 6.51 8.53 -0.33
N ALA A 50 7.60 8.24 -1.04
CA ALA A 50 7.97 6.89 -1.43
C ALA A 50 8.19 5.98 -0.21
N GLY A 51 8.87 6.50 0.81
CA GLY A 51 9.03 5.81 2.11
C GLY A 51 7.67 5.49 2.73
N GLY A 52 6.77 6.48 2.84
CA GLY A 52 5.41 6.29 3.34
C GLY A 52 4.60 5.25 2.55
N ALA A 53 4.70 5.27 1.21
CA ALA A 53 4.02 4.30 0.34
C ALA A 53 4.56 2.88 0.56
N VAL A 54 5.87 2.70 0.72
CA VAL A 54 6.48 1.41 1.07
C VAL A 54 5.95 0.93 2.42
N PHE A 55 5.92 1.79 3.44
CA PHE A 55 5.35 1.42 4.74
C PHE A 55 3.86 1.06 4.66
N ALA A 56 3.08 1.78 3.85
CA ALA A 56 1.66 1.45 3.63
C ALA A 56 1.51 0.07 2.99
N VAL A 57 2.27 -0.24 1.93
CA VAL A 57 2.25 -1.56 1.29
C VAL A 57 2.67 -2.65 2.26
N LEU A 58 3.74 -2.44 3.04
CA LEU A 58 4.19 -3.40 4.06
C LEU A 58 3.11 -3.65 5.11
N SER A 59 2.39 -2.61 5.54
CA SER A 59 1.26 -2.73 6.45
C SER A 59 0.15 -3.60 5.86
N LEU A 60 -0.26 -3.34 4.61
CA LEU A 60 -1.27 -4.15 3.92
C LEU A 60 -0.83 -5.61 3.75
N LEU A 61 0.44 -5.84 3.39
CA LEU A 61 0.98 -7.20 3.26
C LEU A 61 0.89 -7.97 4.58
N GLY A 62 1.25 -7.35 5.70
CA GLY A 62 1.11 -7.95 7.03
C GLY A 62 -0.33 -8.37 7.32
N THR A 63 -1.30 -7.50 7.04
CA THR A 63 -2.73 -7.80 7.18
C THR A 63 -3.18 -8.93 6.25
N LEU A 64 -2.72 -8.96 5.01
CA LEU A 64 -3.07 -10.04 4.07
C LEU A 64 -2.52 -11.39 4.55
N PHE A 65 -1.33 -11.43 5.15
CA PHE A 65 -0.78 -12.67 5.70
C PHE A 65 -1.60 -13.19 6.90
N SER A 66 -2.02 -12.32 7.82
CA SER A 66 -2.88 -12.74 8.93
C SER A 66 -4.24 -13.22 8.45
N GLN A 67 -4.87 -12.49 7.52
CA GLN A 67 -6.14 -12.88 6.90
C GLN A 67 -6.03 -14.24 6.19
N ARG A 68 -4.94 -14.50 5.45
CA ARG A 68 -4.72 -15.80 4.78
C ARG A 68 -4.67 -16.96 5.78
N ARG A 69 -4.06 -16.76 6.95
CA ARG A 69 -4.00 -17.80 8.00
C ARG A 69 -5.38 -18.09 8.57
N GLU A 70 -6.16 -17.03 8.84
CA GLU A 70 -7.52 -17.16 9.35
C GLU A 70 -8.46 -17.82 8.34
N VAL A 71 -8.39 -17.44 7.07
CA VAL A 71 -9.15 -18.08 5.98
C VAL A 71 -8.83 -19.58 5.90
N ASN A 72 -7.56 -19.97 6.05
CA ASN A 72 -7.19 -21.39 6.04
C ASN A 72 -7.68 -22.15 7.27
N ARG A 73 -7.69 -21.52 8.45
CA ARG A 73 -8.26 -22.10 9.67
C ARG A 73 -9.76 -22.32 9.52
N LEU A 74 -10.50 -21.28 9.12
CA LEU A 74 -11.94 -21.34 8.90
C LEU A 74 -12.33 -22.39 7.85
N LYS A 75 -11.55 -22.52 6.75
CA LYS A 75 -11.76 -23.58 5.75
C LYS A 75 -11.60 -24.99 6.32
N ARG A 76 -10.65 -25.21 7.23
CA ARG A 76 -10.47 -26.52 7.89
C ARG A 76 -11.63 -26.84 8.83
N GLU A 77 -12.06 -25.87 9.64
CA GLU A 77 -13.22 -26.01 10.53
C GLU A 77 -14.50 -26.33 9.73
N LEU A 78 -14.73 -25.62 8.62
CA LEU A 78 -15.87 -25.87 7.75
C LEU A 78 -15.85 -27.29 7.15
N LYS A 79 -14.67 -27.77 6.72
CA LYS A 79 -14.52 -29.14 6.19
C LYS A 79 -14.82 -30.20 7.26
N VAL A 80 -14.40 -29.99 8.51
CA VAL A 80 -14.68 -30.89 9.63
C VAL A 80 -16.17 -30.89 9.97
N ALA A 81 -16.80 -29.71 10.04
CA ALA A 81 -18.23 -29.59 10.29
C ALA A 81 -19.09 -30.23 9.18
N GLN A 82 -18.69 -30.10 7.92
CA GLN A 82 -19.37 -30.79 6.81
C GLN A 82 -19.25 -32.32 6.91
N ALA A 83 -18.09 -32.84 7.32
CA ALA A 83 -17.88 -34.27 7.49
C ALA A 83 -18.73 -34.86 8.64
N SER A 84 -18.93 -34.14 9.74
CA SER A 84 -19.80 -34.59 10.84
C SER A 84 -21.28 -34.60 10.47
N VAL A 85 -21.76 -33.62 9.71
CA VAL A 85 -23.14 -33.58 9.20
C VAL A 85 -23.39 -34.68 8.17
N MET A 86 -22.44 -34.95 7.26
CA MET A 86 -22.57 -36.04 6.29
C MET A 86 -22.52 -37.42 6.97
N GLY A 87 -21.69 -37.57 8.01
CA GLY A 87 -21.60 -38.81 8.79
C GLY A 87 -22.84 -39.12 9.64
N SER A 88 -23.63 -38.11 10.01
CA SER A 88 -24.89 -38.32 10.73
C SER A 88 -26.08 -38.67 9.81
N GLN A 89 -26.05 -38.26 8.54
CA GLN A 89 -27.08 -38.64 7.55
C GLN A 89 -26.97 -40.08 7.03
N GLY A 90 -25.80 -40.72 7.18
CA GLY A 90 -25.53 -42.07 6.66
C GLY A 90 -25.82 -43.24 7.61
N ARG A 91 -26.45 -43.01 8.78
CA ARG A 91 -26.86 -44.10 9.68
C ARG A 91 -28.33 -44.46 9.43
N PRO A 92 -28.64 -45.48 8.59
CA PRO A 92 -29.95 -46.13 8.66
C PRO A 92 -30.03 -46.87 10.00
N MET A 93 -31.11 -46.61 10.74
CA MET A 93 -31.54 -47.42 11.90
C MET A 93 -31.91 -48.83 11.46
#